data_AF-A0A0G1B3Y2-F1
#
_entry.id   AF-A0A0G1B3Y2-F1
#
_cell.length_a   1.000
_cell.length_b   1.000
_cell.length_c   1.000
_cell.angle_alpha   90.00
_cell.angle_beta   90.00
_cell.angle_gamma   90.00
#
_symmetry.space_group_name_H-M   'P 1'
#
loop_
_entity.id
_entity.type
_entity.pdbx_description
1 polymer ?
#
loop_
_entity_poly.entity_id
_entity_poly.type
_entity_poly.pdbx_seq_one_letter_code
_entity_poly.pdbx_strand_id
1 'polypeptide(L)'
;MQKSLYFCLFFSFFISTSSAPFFGKNPPEGKNYTNSNQVVTNVTINTSVAATFVNEIVNTFWIKLTEYAQEAREMLSNLYEYASNAPKSIFWRHKWKFAFGATAGSYSTLVGTIFYLRKELQQSTHWYFWKHNLSMEELFSIPQEDLSKELIFEIQRRYCNPNKPTDVFTPFALFINDIEFEKKALMTYRKIGDTLQKISVADYAFYDKDLKEQCEKWLERTVFFKSVFLHWLANYKIDQYLSKEQRCLRFISPLTSQEADKLDAFLYRPQYYYA
;
A
#
# COMPACT_ATOMS: atom_id res chain seq x y z
N MET A 1 -0.02 38.88 11.51
CA MET A 1 0.86 38.04 10.66
C MET A 1 1.03 36.61 11.17
N GLN A 2 1.19 36.36 12.48
CA GLN A 2 1.45 35.01 13.03
C GLN A 2 0.41 33.94 12.63
N LYS A 3 -0.89 34.26 12.59
CA LYS A 3 -1.96 33.33 12.17
C LYS A 3 -1.86 32.86 10.70
N SER A 4 -1.27 33.66 9.81
CA SER A 4 -1.09 33.31 8.39
C SER A 4 0.04 32.31 8.17
N LEU A 5 1.11 32.37 8.98
CA LEU A 5 2.22 31.41 8.94
C LEU A 5 1.79 30.01 9.39
N TYR A 6 0.95 29.91 10.42
CA TYR A 6 0.37 28.63 10.85
C TYR A 6 -0.50 28.01 9.76
N PHE A 7 -1.26 28.82 9.00
CA PHE A 7 -2.11 28.32 7.92
C PHE A 7 -1.29 27.69 6.78
N CYS A 8 -0.18 28.31 6.37
CA CYS A 8 0.69 27.77 5.32
C CYS A 8 1.42 26.49 5.77
N LEU A 9 1.97 26.45 6.99
CA LEU A 9 2.65 25.26 7.51
C LEU A 9 1.69 24.08 7.69
N PHE A 10 0.46 24.36 8.10
CA PHE A 10 -0.57 23.35 8.27
C PHE A 10 -0.99 22.72 6.94
N PHE A 11 -1.08 23.52 5.86
CA PHE A 11 -1.38 23.01 4.52
C PHE A 11 -0.27 22.13 3.94
N SER A 12 1.01 22.52 4.13
CA SER A 12 2.12 21.67 3.71
C SER A 12 2.15 20.31 4.42
N PHE A 13 1.72 20.25 5.68
CA PHE A 13 1.62 18.98 6.42
C PHE A 13 0.48 18.08 5.91
N PHE A 14 -0.63 18.68 5.47
CA PHE A 14 -1.76 17.94 4.90
C PHE A 14 -1.44 17.37 3.50
N ILE A 15 -0.73 18.14 2.66
CA ILE A 15 -0.32 17.67 1.33
C ILE A 15 0.69 16.51 1.46
N SER A 16 1.65 16.59 2.38
CA SER A 16 2.66 15.53 2.59
C SER A 16 2.11 14.26 3.23
N THR A 17 0.98 14.32 3.93
CA THR A 17 0.33 13.12 4.50
C THR A 17 -0.73 12.50 3.56
N SER A 18 -1.18 13.26 2.56
CA SER A 18 -2.12 12.80 1.53
C SER A 18 -1.44 12.22 0.28
N SER A 19 -0.11 12.21 0.20
CA SER A 19 0.65 11.58 -0.90
C SER A 19 0.67 10.05 -0.76
N ALA A 20 -0.50 9.41 -0.67
CA ALA A 20 -0.60 8.08 -1.24
C ALA A 20 -0.70 8.24 -2.76
N PRO A 21 0.01 7.42 -3.54
CA PRO A 21 0.03 7.54 -4.99
C PRO A 21 -1.40 7.38 -5.53
N PHE A 22 -2.00 8.49 -5.93
CA PHE A 22 -3.34 8.57 -6.50
C PHE A 22 -3.33 8.46 -8.04
N PHE A 23 -2.21 8.00 -8.61
CA PHE A 23 -2.08 7.67 -10.03
C PHE A 23 -1.87 6.18 -10.18
N GLY A 24 -2.71 5.57 -11.03
CA GLY A 24 -2.82 4.13 -11.25
C GLY A 24 -1.47 3.43 -11.43
N LYS A 25 -1.29 2.35 -10.68
CA LYS A 25 -0.16 1.44 -10.84
C LYS A 25 -0.35 0.63 -12.12
N ASN A 26 0.35 1.02 -13.19
CA ASN A 26 0.77 0.04 -14.19
C ASN A 26 1.95 -0.74 -13.61
N PRO A 27 1.93 -2.08 -13.56
CA PRO A 27 3.06 -2.87 -13.09
C PRO A 27 4.28 -2.67 -14.01
N PRO A 28 5.50 -2.57 -13.45
CA PRO A 28 6.71 -2.42 -14.26
C PRO A 28 7.01 -3.69 -15.04
N GLU A 29 7.15 -3.56 -16.36
CA GLU A 29 7.65 -4.62 -17.25
C GLU A 29 9.08 -4.98 -16.88
N GLY A 30 9.31 -6.28 -16.62
CA GLY A 30 10.61 -6.82 -16.25
C GLY A 30 11.61 -6.76 -17.39
N LYS A 31 12.77 -6.15 -17.14
CA LYS A 31 13.91 -6.15 -18.08
C LYS A 31 14.82 -7.35 -17.81
N ASN A 32 15.09 -8.13 -18.87
CA ASN A 32 16.04 -9.23 -18.87
C ASN A 32 17.48 -8.71 -18.96
N TYR A 33 18.35 -9.16 -18.06
CA TYR A 33 19.78 -8.89 -18.10
C TYR A 33 20.50 -10.04 -18.80
N THR A 34 21.11 -9.76 -19.96
CA THR A 34 22.02 -10.65 -20.67
C THR A 34 23.45 -10.45 -20.17
N ASN A 35 24.05 -11.53 -19.67
CA ASN A 35 25.40 -11.55 -19.12
C ASN A 35 26.39 -11.82 -20.27
N SER A 36 27.29 -10.88 -20.59
CA SER A 36 28.34 -11.08 -21.60
C SER A 36 29.68 -11.39 -20.91
N ASN A 37 30.15 -12.62 -21.05
CA ASN A 37 31.50 -13.00 -20.62
C ASN A 37 32.52 -12.54 -21.67
N GLN A 38 33.41 -11.61 -21.30
CA GLN A 38 34.58 -11.26 -22.11
C GLN A 38 35.78 -12.13 -21.73
N VAL A 39 36.42 -12.68 -22.77
CA VAL A 39 37.66 -13.45 -22.70
C VAL A 39 38.84 -12.48 -22.62
N VAL A 40 39.64 -12.60 -21.56
CA VAL A 40 40.87 -11.83 -21.36
C VAL A 40 42.06 -12.63 -21.90
N THR A 41 42.74 -12.11 -22.92
CA THR A 41 44.03 -12.63 -23.41
C THR A 41 45.19 -11.89 -22.75
N ASN A 42 46.05 -12.64 -22.07
CA ASN A 42 47.27 -12.11 -21.44
C ASN A 42 48.37 -11.93 -22.48
N VAL A 43 48.77 -10.68 -22.72
CA VAL A 43 49.98 -10.33 -23.50
C VAL A 43 50.99 -9.73 -22.53
N THR A 44 52.13 -10.41 -22.35
CA THR A 44 53.21 -9.97 -21.48
C THR A 44 54.13 -9.01 -22.24
N ILE A 45 54.11 -7.72 -21.89
CA ILE A 45 54.92 -6.65 -22.51
C ILE A 45 56.01 -6.20 -21.52
N ASN A 46 57.23 -6.02 -22.02
CA ASN A 46 58.41 -5.58 -21.26
C ASN A 46 58.18 -4.25 -20.51
N THR A 47 58.42 -4.27 -19.20
CA THR A 47 57.81 -3.38 -18.20
C THR A 47 58.56 -2.08 -17.86
N SER A 48 59.82 -1.88 -18.28
CA SER A 48 60.62 -0.75 -17.78
C SER A 48 60.49 0.55 -18.58
N VAL A 49 60.50 0.51 -19.92
CA VAL A 49 60.34 1.71 -20.77
C VAL A 49 58.87 2.15 -20.85
N ALA A 50 57.95 1.19 -20.78
CA ALA A 50 56.52 1.46 -20.70
C ALA A 50 56.14 2.21 -19.41
N ALA A 51 56.79 1.90 -18.28
CA ALA A 51 56.46 2.52 -16.99
C ALA A 51 56.70 4.03 -16.96
N THR A 52 57.82 4.52 -17.52
CA THR A 52 58.13 5.96 -17.52
C THR A 52 57.17 6.75 -18.42
N PHE A 53 56.88 6.24 -19.62
CA PHE A 53 55.95 6.88 -20.55
C PHE A 53 54.49 6.85 -20.05
N VAL A 54 54.09 5.74 -19.41
CA VAL A 54 52.78 5.62 -18.76
C VAL A 54 52.65 6.62 -17.62
N ASN A 55 53.67 6.80 -16.79
CA ASN A 55 53.61 7.76 -15.68
C ASN A 55 53.45 9.22 -16.17
N GLU A 56 54.09 9.60 -17.28
CA GLU A 56 53.96 10.95 -17.84
C GLU A 56 52.57 11.20 -18.46
N ILE A 57 52.04 10.20 -19.19
CA ILE A 57 50.66 10.26 -19.72
C ILE A 57 49.65 10.32 -18.58
N VAL A 58 49.81 9.48 -17.56
CA VAL A 58 48.92 9.42 -16.40
C VAL A 58 48.94 10.76 -15.66
N ASN A 59 50.11 11.35 -15.41
CA ASN A 59 50.21 12.65 -14.75
C ASN A 59 49.57 13.77 -15.58
N THR A 60 49.83 13.82 -16.88
CA THR A 60 49.23 14.83 -17.78
C THR A 60 47.71 14.70 -17.83
N PHE A 61 47.20 13.46 -17.85
CA PHE A 61 45.77 13.19 -17.81
C PHE A 61 45.15 13.64 -16.48
N TRP A 62 45.77 13.31 -15.34
CA TRP A 62 45.29 13.73 -14.02
C TRP A 62 45.25 15.25 -13.87
N ILE A 63 46.29 15.96 -14.34
CA ILE A 63 46.33 17.43 -14.30
C ILE A 63 45.16 18.01 -15.09
N LYS A 64 44.98 17.60 -16.35
CA LYS A 64 43.85 18.08 -17.17
C LYS A 64 42.50 17.71 -16.57
N LEU A 65 42.36 16.51 -16.02
CA LEU A 65 41.13 16.08 -15.37
C LEU A 65 40.82 16.95 -14.14
N THR A 66 41.83 17.31 -13.35
CA THR A 66 41.65 18.22 -12.21
C THR A 66 41.32 19.65 -12.63
N GLU A 67 41.91 20.16 -13.71
CA GLU A 67 41.58 21.47 -14.28
C GLU A 67 40.13 21.52 -14.76
N TYR A 68 39.69 20.53 -15.54
CA TYR A 68 38.28 20.43 -15.96
C TYR A 68 37.33 20.28 -14.77
N ALA A 69 37.70 19.50 -13.76
CA ALA A 69 36.89 19.34 -12.56
C ALA A 69 36.76 20.65 -11.77
N GLN A 70 37.83 21.45 -11.72
CA GLN A 70 37.82 22.75 -11.05
C GLN A 70 37.00 23.78 -11.81
N GLU A 71 37.13 23.86 -13.13
CA GLU A 71 36.33 24.74 -13.99
C GLU A 71 34.83 24.38 -13.91
N ALA A 72 34.51 23.08 -13.96
CA ALA A 72 33.13 22.61 -13.78
C ALA A 72 32.57 22.98 -12.40
N ARG A 73 33.40 22.92 -11.34
CA ARG A 73 33.01 23.32 -9.99
C ARG A 73 32.73 24.82 -9.88
N GLU A 74 33.55 25.66 -10.50
CA GLU A 74 33.36 27.12 -10.52
C GLU A 74 32.12 27.53 -11.33
N MET A 75 31.89 26.89 -12.49
CA MET A 75 30.66 27.11 -13.24
C MET A 75 29.41 26.68 -12.43
N LEU A 76 29.48 25.53 -11.74
CA LEU A 76 28.39 25.07 -10.89
C LEU A 76 28.15 25.99 -9.69
N SER A 77 29.20 26.51 -9.03
CA SER A 77 29.02 27.44 -7.91
C SER A 77 28.41 28.76 -8.35
N ASN A 78 28.83 29.29 -9.50
CA ASN A 78 28.28 30.53 -10.05
C ASN A 78 26.81 30.35 -10.49
N LEU A 79 26.49 29.22 -11.13
CA LEU A 79 25.11 28.86 -11.46
C LEU A 79 24.26 28.69 -10.19
N TYR A 80 24.79 28.09 -9.13
CA TYR A 80 24.10 27.94 -7.85
C TYR A 80 23.86 29.29 -7.17
N GLU A 81 24.84 30.18 -7.16
CA GLU A 81 24.69 31.52 -6.58
C GLU A 81 23.66 32.35 -7.36
N TYR A 82 23.70 32.33 -8.70
CA TYR A 82 22.71 32.98 -9.53
C TYR A 82 21.31 32.37 -9.36
N ALA A 83 21.21 31.05 -9.39
CA ALA A 83 19.95 30.32 -9.21
C ALA A 83 19.36 30.49 -7.80
N SER A 84 20.18 30.75 -6.77
CA SER A 84 19.70 30.98 -5.40
C SER A 84 19.33 32.45 -5.13
N ASN A 85 19.94 33.41 -5.84
CA ASN A 85 19.69 34.84 -5.64
C ASN A 85 18.59 35.40 -6.56
N ALA A 86 18.47 34.90 -7.79
CA ALA A 86 17.40 35.27 -8.73
C ALA A 86 15.97 35.04 -8.17
N PRO A 87 15.63 33.90 -7.54
CA PRO A 87 14.30 33.70 -6.99
C PRO A 87 14.03 34.61 -5.79
N LYS A 88 15.06 34.99 -5.01
CA LYS A 88 14.87 35.88 -3.85
C LYS A 88 14.39 37.27 -4.29
N SER A 89 15.03 37.89 -5.27
CA SER A 89 14.65 39.23 -5.72
C SER A 89 13.27 39.26 -6.37
N ILE A 90 12.94 38.25 -7.19
CA ILE A 90 11.62 38.08 -7.80
C ILE A 90 10.55 37.82 -6.73
N PHE A 91 10.84 36.96 -5.75
CA PHE A 91 9.94 36.64 -4.65
C PHE A 91 9.65 37.88 -3.79
N TRP A 92 10.65 38.68 -3.43
CA TRP A 92 10.45 39.91 -2.65
C TRP A 92 9.64 40.96 -3.39
N ARG A 93 9.87 41.13 -4.70
CA ARG A 93 9.12 42.08 -5.54
C ARG A 93 7.65 41.69 -5.71
N HIS A 94 7.34 40.39 -5.69
CA HIS A 94 6.00 39.87 -5.96
C HIS A 94 5.40 39.04 -4.81
N LYS A 95 5.90 39.21 -3.58
CA LYS A 95 5.51 38.41 -2.41
C LYS A 95 4.00 38.33 -2.20
N TRP A 96 3.27 39.42 -2.44
CA TRP A 96 1.81 39.45 -2.34
C TRP A 96 1.13 38.61 -3.41
N LYS A 97 1.59 38.66 -4.66
CA LYS A 97 1.04 37.83 -5.75
C LYS A 97 1.24 36.34 -5.46
N PHE A 98 2.42 35.97 -4.96
CA PHE A 98 2.69 34.60 -4.52
C PHE A 98 1.84 34.20 -3.32
N ALA A 99 1.69 35.06 -2.31
CA ALA A 99 0.85 34.79 -1.15
C ALA A 99 -0.63 34.59 -1.54
N PHE A 100 -1.17 35.45 -2.42
CA PHE A 100 -2.52 35.31 -2.95
C PHE A 100 -2.66 34.05 -3.80
N GLY A 101 -1.72 33.78 -4.71
CA GLY A 101 -1.73 32.57 -5.53
C GLY A 101 -1.65 31.30 -4.69
N ALA A 102 -0.79 31.26 -3.67
CA ALA A 102 -0.66 30.14 -2.75
C ALA A 102 -1.94 29.95 -1.91
N THR A 103 -2.51 31.04 -1.40
CA THR A 103 -3.75 30.98 -0.61
C THR A 103 -4.92 30.49 -1.48
N ALA A 104 -5.11 31.08 -2.64
CA ALA A 104 -6.15 30.67 -3.59
C ALA A 104 -5.96 29.22 -4.04
N GLY A 105 -4.74 28.82 -4.40
CA GLY A 105 -4.44 27.44 -4.78
C GLY A 105 -4.72 26.44 -3.66
N SER A 106 -4.33 26.77 -2.42
CA SER A 106 -4.58 25.94 -1.24
C SER A 106 -6.09 25.78 -0.97
N TYR A 107 -6.84 26.88 -1.03
CA TYR A 107 -8.29 26.85 -0.84
C TYR A 107 -8.98 26.07 -1.95
N SER A 108 -8.63 26.30 -3.21
CA SER A 108 -9.16 25.55 -4.37
C SER A 108 -8.88 24.05 -4.26
N THR A 109 -7.67 23.66 -3.82
CA THR A 109 -7.31 22.25 -3.61
C THR A 109 -8.14 21.62 -2.50
N LEU A 110 -8.33 22.33 -1.40
CA LEU A 110 -9.13 21.87 -0.27
C LEU A 110 -10.61 21.68 -0.67
N VAL A 111 -11.22 22.68 -1.31
CA VAL A 111 -12.60 22.60 -1.80
C VAL A 111 -12.74 21.47 -2.82
N GLY A 112 -11.78 21.35 -3.76
CA GLY A 112 -11.75 20.26 -4.73
C GLY A 112 -11.68 18.88 -4.07
N THR A 113 -10.86 18.74 -3.02
CA THR A 113 -10.74 17.49 -2.25
C THR A 113 -12.01 17.18 -1.47
N ILE A 114 -12.64 18.17 -0.82
CA ILE A 114 -13.92 18.00 -0.12
C ILE A 114 -15.01 17.55 -1.10
N PHE A 115 -15.09 18.19 -2.27
CA PHE A 115 -16.08 17.84 -3.29
C PHE A 115 -15.85 16.43 -3.86
N TYR A 116 -14.59 16.09 -4.16
CA TYR A 116 -14.22 14.76 -4.64
C TYR A 116 -14.57 13.69 -3.59
N LEU A 117 -14.14 13.86 -2.34
CA LEU A 117 -14.45 12.91 -1.26
C LEU A 117 -15.94 12.82 -1.01
N ARG A 118 -16.69 13.93 -1.03
CA ARG A 118 -18.15 13.91 -0.88
C ARG A 118 -18.79 13.06 -1.98
N LYS A 119 -18.40 13.26 -3.23
CA LYS A 119 -18.92 12.50 -4.37
C LYS A 119 -18.55 11.02 -4.27
N GLU A 120 -17.32 10.72 -3.89
CA GLU A 120 -16.85 9.34 -3.67
C GLU A 120 -17.66 8.67 -2.56
N LEU A 121 -17.78 9.31 -1.40
CA LEU A 121 -18.48 8.77 -0.23
C LEU A 121 -20.01 8.60 -0.40
N GLN A 122 -20.58 9.12 -1.49
CA GLN A 122 -22.00 8.98 -1.81
C GLN A 122 -22.26 7.86 -2.83
N GLN A 123 -21.23 7.14 -3.29
CA GLN A 123 -21.43 6.03 -4.21
C GLN A 123 -22.04 4.82 -3.49
N SER A 124 -23.22 4.39 -3.95
CA SER A 124 -23.93 3.23 -3.41
C SER A 124 -23.22 1.89 -3.65
N THR A 125 -22.18 1.89 -4.49
CA THR A 125 -21.34 0.72 -4.77
C THR A 125 -20.37 0.40 -3.64
N HIS A 126 -20.11 1.31 -2.71
CA HIS A 126 -19.19 1.06 -1.60
C HIS A 126 -19.69 0.00 -0.63
N TRP A 127 -18.77 -0.63 0.08
CA TRP A 127 -19.08 -1.72 1.01
C TRP A 127 -19.84 -1.25 2.25
N TYR A 128 -19.62 -0.04 2.75
CA TYR A 128 -20.46 0.49 3.84
C TYR A 128 -21.93 0.73 3.43
N PHE A 129 -22.27 0.74 2.14
CA PHE A 129 -23.65 0.74 1.65
C PHE A 129 -24.26 -0.67 1.48
N TRP A 130 -23.46 -1.73 1.56
CA TRP A 130 -23.96 -3.11 1.50
C TRP A 130 -24.85 -3.39 2.70
N LYS A 131 -26.13 -3.75 2.48
CA LYS A 131 -27.21 -3.87 3.48
C LYS A 131 -27.57 -2.57 4.23
N HIS A 132 -27.43 -1.38 3.61
CA HIS A 132 -27.62 -0.07 4.28
C HIS A 132 -28.97 0.08 5.02
N ASN A 133 -29.98 -0.70 4.65
CA ASN A 133 -31.29 -0.76 5.30
C ASN A 133 -31.27 -1.37 6.71
N LEU A 134 -30.19 -2.05 7.09
CA LEU A 134 -29.99 -2.62 8.43
C LEU A 134 -29.09 -1.70 9.27
N SER A 135 -29.52 -1.50 10.52
CA SER A 135 -28.73 -0.92 11.60
C SER A 135 -27.55 -1.83 12.01
N MET A 136 -26.61 -1.29 12.79
CA MET A 136 -25.47 -2.08 13.27
C MET A 136 -25.92 -3.18 14.24
N GLU A 137 -26.93 -2.89 15.07
CA GLU A 137 -27.52 -3.84 16.01
C GLU A 137 -28.20 -5.00 15.28
N GLU A 138 -28.93 -4.71 14.20
CA GLU A 138 -29.51 -5.75 13.34
C GLU A 138 -28.43 -6.56 12.63
N LEU A 139 -27.34 -5.94 12.16
CA LEU A 139 -26.21 -6.66 11.58
C LEU A 139 -25.55 -7.62 12.58
N PHE A 140 -25.44 -7.23 13.86
CA PHE A 140 -24.91 -8.10 14.92
C PHE A 140 -25.87 -9.22 15.31
N SER A 141 -27.18 -9.06 15.07
CA SER A 141 -28.17 -10.10 15.36
C SER A 141 -28.16 -11.26 14.35
N ILE A 142 -27.59 -11.05 13.16
CA ILE A 142 -27.46 -12.09 12.14
C ILE A 142 -26.36 -13.09 12.58
N PRO A 143 -26.61 -14.41 12.54
CA PRO A 143 -25.57 -15.40 12.79
C PRO A 143 -24.32 -15.13 11.93
N GLN A 144 -23.16 -15.05 12.58
CA GLN A 144 -21.92 -14.65 11.91
C GLN A 144 -21.57 -15.56 10.72
N GLU A 145 -21.89 -16.85 10.81
CA GLU A 145 -21.68 -17.81 9.73
C GLU A 145 -22.51 -17.46 8.49
N ASP A 146 -23.79 -17.15 8.65
CA ASP A 146 -24.69 -16.78 7.55
C ASP A 146 -24.29 -15.45 6.92
N LEU A 147 -23.98 -14.45 7.77
CA LEU A 147 -23.50 -13.15 7.30
C LEU A 147 -22.20 -13.28 6.51
N SER A 148 -21.29 -14.14 6.97
CA SER A 148 -20.02 -14.38 6.27
C SER A 148 -20.23 -15.05 4.91
N LYS A 149 -21.11 -16.05 4.81
CA LYS A 149 -21.44 -16.71 3.53
C LYS A 149 -22.03 -15.72 2.54
N GLU A 150 -22.96 -14.87 2.99
CA GLU A 150 -23.56 -13.83 2.15
C GLU A 150 -22.52 -12.80 1.68
N LEU A 151 -21.64 -12.35 2.59
CA LEU A 151 -20.55 -11.44 2.26
C LEU A 151 -19.61 -12.03 1.20
N ILE A 152 -19.21 -13.30 1.36
CA ILE A 152 -18.33 -13.98 0.40
C ILE A 152 -18.98 -14.13 -0.96
N PHE A 153 -20.25 -14.52 -0.99
CA PHE A 153 -21.02 -14.59 -2.23
C PHE A 153 -21.05 -13.22 -2.92
N GLU A 154 -21.27 -12.15 -2.17
CA GLU A 154 -21.34 -10.80 -2.72
C GLU A 154 -19.98 -10.29 -3.22
N ILE A 155 -18.89 -10.59 -2.51
CA ILE A 155 -17.52 -10.30 -2.97
C ILE A 155 -17.26 -11.00 -4.30
N GLN A 156 -17.59 -12.28 -4.40
CA GLN A 156 -17.44 -13.04 -5.64
C GLN A 156 -18.32 -12.46 -6.75
N ARG A 157 -19.58 -12.12 -6.48
CA ARG A 157 -20.48 -11.51 -7.47
C ARG A 157 -19.93 -10.20 -8.01
N ARG A 158 -19.31 -9.37 -7.16
CA ARG A 158 -18.79 -8.05 -7.54
C ARG A 158 -17.47 -8.09 -8.31
N TYR A 159 -16.56 -9.00 -7.95
CA TYR A 159 -15.18 -8.98 -8.48
C TYR A 159 -14.79 -10.20 -9.32
N CYS A 160 -15.64 -11.23 -9.43
CA CYS A 160 -15.30 -12.40 -10.26
C CYS A 160 -15.20 -12.00 -11.74
N ASN A 161 -14.08 -12.34 -12.36
CA ASN A 161 -13.87 -12.10 -13.77
C ASN A 161 -14.48 -13.26 -14.59
N PRO A 162 -15.46 -13.01 -15.47
CA PRO A 162 -16.08 -14.07 -16.26
C PRO A 162 -15.09 -14.80 -17.17
N ASN A 163 -13.96 -14.17 -17.52
CA ASN A 163 -12.92 -14.76 -18.35
C ASN A 163 -11.97 -15.70 -17.58
N LYS A 164 -11.97 -15.66 -16.25
CA LYS A 164 -11.10 -16.46 -15.37
C LYS A 164 -11.88 -17.00 -14.17
N PRO A 165 -12.86 -17.90 -14.37
CA PRO A 165 -13.73 -18.39 -13.31
C PRO A 165 -13.00 -19.25 -12.26
N THR A 166 -11.80 -19.75 -12.57
CA THR A 166 -10.97 -20.52 -11.63
C THR A 166 -10.19 -19.62 -10.66
N ASP A 167 -10.22 -18.30 -10.84
CA ASP A 167 -9.53 -17.35 -9.97
C ASP A 167 -10.36 -17.03 -8.72
N VAL A 168 -10.16 -17.86 -7.69
CA VAL A 168 -10.88 -17.73 -6.42
C VAL A 168 -10.28 -16.62 -5.53
N PHE A 169 -9.03 -16.22 -5.73
CA PHE A 169 -8.31 -15.35 -4.79
C PHE A 169 -8.37 -13.87 -5.14
N THR A 170 -8.37 -13.52 -6.43
CA THR A 170 -8.39 -12.11 -6.86
C THR A 170 -9.59 -11.33 -6.30
N PRO A 171 -10.83 -11.86 -6.28
CA PRO A 171 -11.97 -11.18 -5.66
C PRO A 171 -11.75 -10.76 -4.22
N PHE A 172 -11.11 -11.62 -3.42
CA PHE A 172 -10.82 -11.36 -2.02
C PHE A 172 -9.72 -10.31 -1.82
N ALA A 173 -8.70 -10.33 -2.67
CA ALA A 173 -7.65 -9.32 -2.65
C ALA A 173 -8.19 -7.93 -3.01
N LEU A 174 -9.05 -7.85 -4.03
CA LEU A 174 -9.72 -6.62 -4.44
C LEU A 174 -10.66 -6.09 -3.35
N PHE A 175 -11.45 -6.97 -2.73
CA PHE A 175 -12.29 -6.61 -1.59
C PHE A 175 -11.50 -5.94 -0.45
N ILE A 176 -10.38 -6.55 -0.02
CA ILE A 176 -9.55 -5.97 1.04
C ILE A 176 -8.99 -4.61 0.63
N ASN A 177 -8.54 -4.47 -0.61
CA ASN A 177 -8.03 -3.19 -1.11
C ASN A 177 -9.11 -2.10 -1.11
N ASP A 178 -10.32 -2.43 -1.56
CA ASP A 178 -11.44 -1.47 -1.60
C ASP A 178 -11.91 -1.08 -0.20
N ILE A 179 -11.99 -2.03 0.74
CA ILE A 179 -12.28 -1.76 2.14
C ILE A 179 -11.25 -0.82 2.77
N GLU A 180 -9.96 -1.02 2.52
CA GLU A 180 -8.91 -0.14 3.04
C GLU A 180 -8.95 1.25 2.40
N PHE A 181 -9.26 1.31 1.10
CA PHE A 181 -9.47 2.57 0.39
C PHE A 181 -10.66 3.35 0.98
N GLU A 182 -11.81 2.71 1.16
CA GLU A 182 -13.01 3.29 1.75
C GLU A 182 -12.73 3.80 3.17
N LYS A 183 -12.10 2.96 4.01
CA LYS A 183 -11.69 3.33 5.36
C LYS A 183 -10.81 4.59 5.36
N LYS A 184 -9.85 4.66 4.44
CA LYS A 184 -8.97 5.83 4.30
C LYS A 184 -9.73 7.07 3.86
N ALA A 185 -10.65 6.95 2.89
CA ALA A 185 -11.48 8.06 2.42
C ALA A 185 -12.34 8.63 3.57
N LEU A 186 -13.03 7.76 4.32
CA LEU A 186 -13.85 8.11 5.49
C LEU A 186 -13.03 8.83 6.57
N MET A 187 -11.88 8.26 6.96
CA MET A 187 -10.98 8.88 7.94
C MET A 187 -10.44 10.23 7.46
N THR A 188 -10.12 10.35 6.18
CA THR A 188 -9.63 11.61 5.58
C THR A 188 -10.70 12.69 5.63
N TYR A 189 -11.94 12.36 5.24
CA TYR A 189 -13.07 13.29 5.30
C TYR A 189 -13.36 13.75 6.73
N ARG A 190 -13.39 12.82 7.69
CA ARG A 190 -13.53 13.13 9.12
C ARG A 190 -12.42 14.07 9.61
N LYS A 191 -11.16 13.77 9.29
CA LYS A 191 -9.99 14.58 9.70
C LYS A 191 -10.03 15.99 9.11
N ILE A 192 -10.45 16.14 7.86
CA ILE A 192 -10.68 17.46 7.23
C ILE A 192 -11.76 18.20 8.02
N GLY A 193 -12.87 17.54 8.35
CA GLY A 193 -13.93 18.09 9.19
C GLY A 193 -13.47 18.59 10.55
N ASP A 194 -12.78 17.74 11.31
CA ASP A 194 -12.23 18.07 12.62
C ASP A 194 -11.28 19.27 12.54
N THR A 195 -10.49 19.33 11.46
CA THR A 195 -9.58 20.44 11.19
C THR A 195 -10.35 21.74 10.94
N LEU A 196 -11.34 21.70 10.05
CA LEU A 196 -12.16 22.86 9.68
C LEU A 196 -12.92 23.42 10.90
N GLN A 197 -13.40 22.53 11.77
CA GLN A 197 -14.05 22.91 13.03
C GLN A 197 -13.06 23.57 14.00
N LYS A 198 -11.86 22.99 14.18
CA LYS A 198 -10.81 23.56 15.04
C LYS A 198 -10.40 24.97 14.63
N ILE A 199 -10.37 25.25 13.33
CA ILE A 199 -10.01 26.59 12.80
C ILE A 199 -11.23 27.51 12.62
N SER A 200 -12.44 27.07 12.99
CA SER A 200 -13.70 27.83 12.87
C SER A 200 -14.00 28.33 11.44
N VAL A 201 -13.63 27.56 10.42
CA VAL A 201 -13.94 27.88 9.00
C VAL A 201 -14.85 26.86 8.34
N ALA A 202 -15.44 25.94 9.12
CA ALA A 202 -16.30 24.87 8.62
C ALA A 202 -17.46 25.42 7.75
N ASP A 203 -18.06 26.54 8.13
CA ASP A 203 -19.20 27.11 7.41
C ASP A 203 -18.81 27.73 6.04
N TYR A 204 -17.52 27.99 5.80
CA TYR A 204 -17.00 28.60 4.56
C TYR A 204 -16.41 27.58 3.57
N ALA A 205 -16.29 26.30 3.96
CA ALA A 205 -15.57 25.28 3.20
C ALA A 205 -16.48 24.31 2.42
N PHE A 206 -17.76 24.64 2.25
CA PHE A 206 -18.78 23.75 1.65
C PHE A 206 -18.79 22.36 2.30
N TYR A 207 -18.51 22.33 3.61
CA TYR A 207 -18.37 21.12 4.39
C TYR A 207 -19.71 20.65 4.93
N ASP A 208 -20.04 19.37 4.72
CA ASP A 208 -21.31 18.79 5.12
C ASP A 208 -21.15 18.13 6.50
N LYS A 209 -21.75 18.75 7.53
CA LYS A 209 -21.67 18.31 8.92
C LYS A 209 -22.41 16.99 9.14
N ASP A 210 -23.52 16.78 8.44
CA ASP A 210 -24.32 15.56 8.56
C ASP A 210 -23.57 14.38 7.92
N LEU A 211 -22.91 14.62 6.78
CA LEU A 211 -22.06 13.63 6.14
C LEU A 211 -20.89 13.21 7.05
N LYS A 212 -20.33 14.14 7.83
CA LYS A 212 -19.30 13.82 8.84
C LYS A 212 -19.79 12.79 9.84
N GLU A 213 -20.99 13.00 10.38
CA GLU A 213 -21.56 12.13 11.39
C GLU A 213 -21.85 10.74 10.80
N GLN A 214 -22.34 10.71 9.56
CA GLN A 214 -22.52 9.46 8.81
C GLN A 214 -21.19 8.72 8.57
N CYS A 215 -20.09 9.44 8.33
CA CYS A 215 -18.78 8.81 8.14
C CYS A 215 -18.35 7.93 9.32
N GLU A 216 -18.74 8.27 10.56
CA GLU A 216 -18.39 7.44 11.72
C GLU A 216 -19.14 6.10 11.69
N LYS A 217 -20.44 6.15 11.40
CA LYS A 217 -21.29 4.96 11.25
C LYS A 217 -20.80 4.09 10.10
N TRP A 218 -20.45 4.70 8.97
CA TRP A 218 -19.87 3.99 7.82
C TRP A 218 -18.51 3.39 8.14
N LEU A 219 -17.66 4.09 8.90
CA LEU A 219 -16.35 3.59 9.31
C LEU A 219 -16.47 2.35 10.20
N GLU A 220 -17.35 2.38 11.20
CA GLU A 220 -17.64 1.24 12.07
C GLU A 220 -18.10 0.03 11.24
N ARG A 221 -19.02 0.28 10.31
CA ARG A 221 -19.57 -0.74 9.41
C ARG A 221 -18.52 -1.35 8.47
N THR A 222 -17.66 -0.52 7.86
CA THR A 222 -16.53 -0.99 7.04
C THR A 222 -15.56 -1.87 7.84
N VAL A 223 -15.23 -1.46 9.09
CA VAL A 223 -14.38 -2.25 9.99
C VAL A 223 -15.05 -3.57 10.36
N PHE A 224 -16.36 -3.55 10.61
CA PHE A 224 -17.14 -4.75 10.89
C PHE A 224 -17.08 -5.75 9.72
N PHE A 225 -17.39 -5.32 8.48
CA PHE A 225 -17.32 -6.22 7.32
C PHE A 225 -15.92 -6.79 7.09
N LYS A 226 -14.87 -5.99 7.31
CA LYS A 226 -13.49 -6.48 7.30
C LYS A 226 -13.28 -7.60 8.33
N SER A 227 -13.78 -7.40 9.56
CA SER A 227 -13.63 -8.37 10.64
C SER A 227 -14.37 -9.68 10.35
N VAL A 228 -15.59 -9.61 9.80
CA VAL A 228 -16.39 -10.79 9.40
C VAL A 228 -15.65 -11.58 8.31
N PHE A 229 -15.13 -10.90 7.30
CA PHE A 229 -14.34 -11.52 6.25
C PHE A 229 -13.06 -12.18 6.77
N LEU A 230 -12.31 -11.49 7.65
CA LEU A 230 -11.08 -12.05 8.22
C LEU A 230 -11.34 -13.25 9.12
N HIS A 231 -12.44 -13.22 9.88
CA HIS A 231 -12.88 -14.37 10.68
C HIS A 231 -13.22 -15.57 9.79
N TRP A 232 -13.99 -15.34 8.71
CA TRP A 232 -14.26 -16.39 7.72
C TRP A 232 -12.98 -16.95 7.11
N LEU A 233 -12.03 -16.09 6.73
CA LEU A 233 -10.76 -16.51 6.16
C LEU A 233 -9.92 -17.36 7.14
N ALA A 234 -9.99 -17.06 8.43
CA ALA A 234 -9.35 -17.86 9.47
C ALA A 234 -9.99 -19.25 9.58
N ASN A 235 -11.32 -19.33 9.65
CA ASN A 235 -12.06 -20.60 9.71
C ASN A 235 -11.82 -21.45 8.45
N TYR A 236 -11.87 -20.82 7.27
CA TYR A 236 -11.59 -21.48 6.00
C TYR A 236 -10.21 -22.14 5.97
N LYS A 237 -9.19 -21.46 6.50
CA LYS A 237 -7.84 -22.04 6.61
C LYS A 237 -7.83 -23.24 7.56
N ILE A 238 -8.47 -23.14 8.72
CA ILE A 238 -8.56 -24.24 9.71
C ILE A 238 -9.23 -25.47 9.07
N ASP A 239 -10.35 -25.30 8.38
CA ASP A 239 -11.07 -26.39 7.72
C ASP A 239 -10.23 -27.04 6.61
N GLN A 240 -9.46 -26.24 5.87
CA GLN A 240 -8.51 -26.77 4.89
C GLN A 240 -7.41 -27.62 5.54
N TYR A 241 -6.93 -27.27 6.73
CA TYR A 241 -5.96 -28.09 7.45
C TYR A 241 -6.58 -29.40 7.95
N LEU A 242 -7.75 -29.33 8.60
CA LEU A 242 -8.45 -30.51 9.12
C LEU A 242 -8.82 -31.50 8.01
N SER A 243 -9.30 -31.01 6.86
CA SER A 243 -9.64 -31.86 5.71
C SER A 243 -8.42 -32.52 5.08
N LYS A 244 -7.21 -31.95 5.21
CA LYS A 244 -5.97 -32.59 4.77
C LYS A 244 -5.56 -33.70 5.73
N GLU A 245 -5.62 -33.46 7.04
CA GLU A 245 -5.30 -34.47 8.06
C GLU A 245 -6.25 -35.68 7.99
N GLN A 246 -7.56 -35.45 7.87
CA GLN A 246 -8.53 -36.54 7.72
C GLN A 246 -8.27 -37.37 6.46
N ARG A 247 -7.83 -36.74 5.36
CA ARG A 247 -7.42 -37.46 4.15
C ARG A 247 -6.18 -38.32 4.42
N CYS A 248 -5.16 -37.79 5.09
CA CYS A 248 -3.97 -38.56 5.47
C CYS A 248 -4.31 -39.75 6.38
N LEU A 249 -5.18 -39.56 7.38
CA LEU A 249 -5.60 -40.64 8.29
C LEU A 249 -6.38 -41.75 7.57
N ARG A 250 -7.21 -41.42 6.57
CA ARG A 250 -7.89 -42.43 5.73
C ARG A 250 -6.94 -43.26 4.88
N PHE A 251 -5.75 -42.77 4.53
CA PHE A 251 -4.73 -43.56 3.83
C PHE A 251 -3.94 -44.49 4.76
N ILE A 252 -3.88 -44.18 6.06
CA ILE A 252 -3.16 -44.99 7.05
C ILE A 252 -4.07 -46.10 7.63
N SER A 253 -5.37 -45.84 7.74
CA SER A 253 -6.35 -46.78 8.31
C SER A 253 -6.46 -48.18 7.63
N PRO A 254 -6.33 -48.35 6.29
CA PRO A 254 -6.50 -49.67 5.67
C PRO A 254 -5.39 -50.66 6.04
N LEU A 255 -4.21 -50.17 6.45
CA LEU A 255 -3.08 -51.04 6.84
C LEU A 255 -3.30 -51.69 8.21
N THR A 256 -4.11 -51.08 9.08
CA THR A 256 -4.30 -51.58 10.44
C THR A 256 -5.29 -52.73 10.57
N SER A 257 -6.22 -52.95 9.63
CA SER A 257 -7.17 -54.08 9.75
C SER A 257 -6.50 -55.45 9.53
N GLN A 258 -5.47 -55.53 8.68
CA GLN A 258 -4.80 -56.80 8.38
C GLN A 258 -3.57 -57.06 9.27
N GLU A 259 -3.02 -56.00 9.89
CA GLU A 259 -1.95 -56.10 10.90
C GLU A 259 -2.49 -56.18 12.34
N ALA A 260 -3.68 -55.65 12.64
CA ALA A 260 -4.34 -55.83 13.95
C ALA A 260 -4.65 -57.30 14.22
N ASP A 261 -5.16 -58.05 13.22
CA ASP A 261 -5.38 -59.50 13.34
C ASP A 261 -4.08 -60.29 13.58
N LYS A 262 -2.92 -59.78 13.12
CA LYS A 262 -1.60 -60.39 13.37
C LYS A 262 -1.02 -60.03 14.73
N LEU A 263 -1.36 -58.86 15.28
CA LEU A 263 -0.91 -58.41 16.60
C LEU A 263 -1.71 -59.07 17.74
N ASP A 264 -3.01 -59.31 17.57
CA ASP A 264 -3.81 -60.06 18.55
C ASP A 264 -3.36 -61.53 18.65
N ALA A 265 -2.92 -62.14 17.55
CA ALA A 265 -2.31 -63.47 17.55
C ALA A 265 -0.94 -63.53 18.28
N PHE A 266 -0.25 -62.39 18.43
CA PHE A 266 1.06 -62.31 19.08
C PHE A 266 0.95 -62.05 20.59
N LEU A 267 -0.10 -61.35 21.04
CA LEU A 267 -0.34 -61.06 22.46
C LEU A 267 -0.98 -62.23 23.22
N TYR A 268 -1.50 -63.24 22.52
CA TYR A 268 -2.04 -64.47 23.11
C TYR A 268 -1.01 -65.63 23.19
N ARG A 269 0.28 -65.34 23.43
CA ARG A 269 1.21 -66.40 23.85
C ARG A 269 1.09 -66.62 25.36
N PRO A 270 0.61 -67.79 25.82
CA PRO A 270 0.60 -68.10 27.24
C PRO A 270 2.05 -68.14 27.74
N GLN A 271 2.34 -67.34 28.77
CA GLN A 271 3.61 -67.42 29.49
C GLN A 271 3.62 -68.74 30.27
N TYR A 272 4.33 -69.73 29.74
CA TYR A 272 4.64 -70.95 30.49
C TYR A 272 5.61 -70.57 31.62
N TYR A 273 5.08 -70.55 32.84
CA TYR A 273 5.86 -70.52 34.07
C TYR A 273 6.68 -71.81 34.16
N TYR A 274 8.01 -71.68 34.16
CA TYR A 274 8.93 -72.78 34.51
C TYR A 274 8.94 -72.97 36.04
N ALA A 275 8.77 -74.22 36.46
CA ALA A 275 9.04 -74.71 37.82
C ALA A 275 10.46 -75.28 37.90
#